data_AF-A0A200R117-F1
#
_entry.id   AF-A0A200R117-F1
#
_cell.length_a   1.000
_cell.length_b   1.000
_cell.length_c   1.000
_cell.angle_alpha   90.00
_cell.angle_beta   90.00
_cell.angle_gamma   90.00
#
_symmetry.space_group_name_H-M   'P 1'
#
loop_
_entity.id
_entity.type
_entity.pdbx_description
1 polymer ?
#
loop_
_entity_poly.entity_id
_entity_poly.type
_entity_poly.pdbx_seq_one_letter_code
_entity_poly.pdbx_strand_id
1 'polypeptide(L)'
;MLTIWLWENQALKDADWRKPIIATLSLAPAQRNIRDKTARKFILLHGILYYRATDGALARCLGDEESAQVLQQVHEVTCGLTLGLTQGRHLQCLGYYWCTMSR
;
A
#
# COMPACT_ATOMS: atom_id res chain seq x y z
N MET A 1 -26.45 -9.16 6.27
CA MET A 1 -25.36 -9.36 5.30
C MET A 1 -24.72 -8.04 4.85
N LEU A 2 -25.45 -7.00 4.43
CA LEU A 2 -24.83 -5.68 4.10
C LEU A 2 -24.25 -4.91 5.30
N THR A 3 -24.91 -5.01 6.46
CA THR A 3 -24.38 -4.47 7.72
C THR A 3 -23.05 -5.12 8.11
N ILE A 4 -22.82 -6.37 7.66
CA ILE A 4 -21.59 -7.11 7.91
C ILE A 4 -20.44 -6.66 6.96
N TRP A 5 -20.75 -6.12 5.80
CA TRP A 5 -19.69 -5.50 4.98
C TRP A 5 -19.39 -4.08 5.43
N LEU A 6 -20.37 -3.37 5.99
CA LEU A 6 -20.21 -1.98 6.42
C LEU A 6 -19.38 -1.83 7.70
N TRP A 7 -19.66 -2.56 8.78
CA TRP A 7 -18.84 -2.55 10.01
C TRP A 7 -17.40 -3.03 9.79
N GLU A 8 -17.18 -4.02 8.92
CA GLU A 8 -15.85 -4.60 8.67
C GLU A 8 -14.99 -3.64 7.85
N ASN A 9 -15.58 -2.98 6.85
CA ASN A 9 -14.95 -1.85 6.16
C ASN A 9 -14.74 -0.64 7.08
N GLN A 10 -15.66 -0.38 8.02
CA GLN A 10 -15.52 0.70 9.00
C GLN A 10 -14.38 0.42 10.00
N ALA A 11 -14.27 -0.81 10.49
CA ALA A 11 -13.22 -1.26 11.41
C ALA A 11 -11.83 -1.23 10.76
N LEU A 12 -11.73 -1.60 9.47
CA LEU A 12 -10.50 -1.50 8.69
C LEU A 12 -10.08 -0.03 8.46
N LYS A 13 -11.03 0.87 8.20
CA LYS A 13 -10.76 2.32 8.18
C LYS A 13 -10.42 2.86 9.55
N ASP A 14 -10.97 2.28 10.61
CA ASP A 14 -10.70 2.71 11.97
C ASP A 14 -9.31 2.30 12.48
N ALA A 15 -8.81 1.17 12.00
CA ALA A 15 -7.49 0.64 12.28
C ALA A 15 -6.34 1.25 11.44
N ASP A 16 -6.60 2.31 10.67
CA ASP A 16 -5.58 2.93 9.82
C ASP A 16 -4.34 3.35 10.64
N TRP A 17 -3.25 2.62 10.42
CA TRP A 17 -1.96 2.79 11.12
C TRP A 17 -1.36 4.18 10.93
N ARG A 18 -1.80 4.94 9.93
CA ARG A 18 -1.34 6.32 9.67
C ARG A 18 -1.88 7.31 10.70
N LYS A 19 -3.04 7.05 11.31
CA LYS A 19 -3.71 7.95 12.26
C LYS A 19 -2.80 8.44 13.40
N PRO A 20 -2.12 7.57 14.17
CA PRO A 20 -1.23 8.04 15.26
C PRO A 20 -0.03 8.86 14.73
N ILE A 21 0.46 8.55 13.53
CA ILE A 21 1.60 9.26 12.92
C ILE A 21 1.15 10.65 12.46
N ILE A 22 0.01 10.74 11.78
CA ILE A 22 -0.59 12.01 11.34
C ILE A 22 -0.90 12.89 12.55
N ALA A 23 -1.49 12.32 13.61
CA ALA A 23 -1.74 13.04 14.85
C ALA A 23 -0.45 13.64 15.43
N THR A 24 0.61 12.82 15.52
CA THR A 24 1.92 13.27 16.03
C THR A 24 2.55 14.36 15.16
N LEU A 25 2.47 14.23 13.83
CA LEU A 25 2.98 15.20 12.87
C LEU A 25 2.09 16.45 12.74
N SER A 26 0.89 16.46 13.30
CA SER A 26 0.01 17.63 13.35
C SER A 26 0.24 18.47 14.61
N LEU A 27 0.87 17.91 15.65
CA LEU A 27 1.24 18.65 16.86
C LEU A 27 2.24 19.78 16.56
N ALA A 28 2.28 20.80 17.42
CA ALA A 28 3.25 21.89 17.29
C ALA A 28 4.70 21.37 17.43
N PRO A 29 5.70 21.97 16.76
CA PRO A 29 7.09 21.52 16.85
C PRO A 29 7.63 21.43 18.29
N ALA A 30 7.16 22.31 19.18
CA ALA A 30 7.52 22.31 20.61
C ALA A 30 6.97 21.09 21.38
N GLN A 31 5.91 20.47 20.88
CA GLN A 31 5.28 19.27 21.45
C GLN A 31 5.77 17.99 20.76
N ARG A 32 6.46 18.10 19.62
CA ARG A 32 7.06 16.96 18.94
C ARG A 32 8.35 16.58 19.63
N ASN A 33 8.46 15.31 20.00
CA ASN A 33 9.71 14.79 20.51
C ASN A 33 10.76 14.80 19.38
N ILE A 34 11.76 15.69 19.48
CA ILE A 34 12.83 15.86 18.48
C ILE A 34 13.64 14.55 18.30
N ARG A 35 13.60 13.64 19.28
CA ARG A 35 14.25 12.32 19.19
C ARG A 35 13.41 11.27 18.47
N ASP A 36 12.14 11.55 18.17
CA ASP A 36 11.29 10.63 17.45
C ASP A 36 11.83 10.36 16.04
N LYS A 37 12.30 9.13 15.83
CA LYS A 37 12.83 8.68 14.54
C LYS A 37 11.73 8.64 13.48
N THR A 38 10.46 8.53 13.90
CA THR A 38 9.27 8.51 13.04
C THR A 38 9.09 9.87 12.38
N ALA A 39 9.21 10.96 13.13
CA ALA A 39 9.12 12.33 12.60
C ALA A 39 10.22 12.67 11.56
N ARG A 40 11.33 11.91 11.54
CA ARG A 40 12.39 12.06 10.52
C ARG A 40 12.10 11.28 9.24
N LYS A 41 11.38 10.16 9.34
CA LYS A 41 11.07 9.27 8.21
C LYS A 41 9.78 9.64 7.49
N PHE A 42 8.89 10.42 8.12
CA PHE A 42 7.59 10.76 7.56
C PHE A 42 7.39 12.27 7.48
N ILE A 43 6.63 12.72 6.47
CA ILE A 43 6.26 14.11 6.25
C ILE A 43 4.76 14.18 6.00
N LEU A 44 4.10 15.17 6.57
CA LEU A 44 2.70 15.48 6.28
C LEU A 44 2.66 16.68 5.31
N LEU A 45 2.16 16.47 4.09
CA LEU A 45 1.99 17.51 3.07
C LEU A 45 0.52 17.58 2.68
N HIS A 46 -0.11 18.74 2.85
CA HIS A 46 -1.54 18.94 2.54
C HIS A 46 -2.48 17.89 3.18
N GLY A 47 -2.15 17.38 4.37
CA GLY A 47 -2.92 16.33 5.04
C GLY A 47 -2.66 14.91 4.55
N ILE A 48 -1.76 14.73 3.57
CA ILE A 48 -1.34 13.43 3.06
C ILE A 48 0.01 13.04 3.67
N LEU A 49 0.09 11.79 4.16
CA LEU A 49 1.31 11.25 4.75
C LEU A 49 2.25 10.71 3.67
N TYR A 50 3.51 11.12 3.73
CA TYR A 50 4.57 10.67 2.83
C TYR A 50 5.72 10.05 3.63
N TYR A 51 6.29 8.97 3.11
CA TYR A 51 7.52 8.38 3.58
C TYR A 51 8.71 8.99 2.84
N ARG A 52 9.72 9.42 3.59
CA ARG A 52 11.02 9.87 3.08
C ARG A 52 11.97 8.68 3.03
N ALA A 53 12.25 8.22 1.82
CA ALA A 53 13.27 7.23 1.57
C ALA A 53 14.68 7.82 1.76
N THR A 54 15.66 6.94 1.95
CA THR A 54 17.06 7.33 2.22
C THR A 54 17.73 8.01 1.04
N ASP A 55 17.25 7.77 -0.17
CA ASP A 55 17.66 8.40 -1.42
C ASP A 55 17.01 9.78 -1.63
N GLY A 56 16.16 10.23 -0.71
CA GLY A 56 15.42 11.49 -0.80
C GLY A 56 14.09 11.39 -1.55
N ALA A 57 13.73 10.21 -2.08
CA ALA A 57 12.44 10.01 -2.72
C ALA A 57 11.29 10.09 -1.70
N LEU A 58 10.15 10.60 -2.15
CA LEU A 58 8.91 10.66 -1.35
C LEU A 58 7.89 9.67 -1.92
N ALA A 59 7.45 8.74 -1.07
CA ALA A 59 6.40 7.79 -1.41
C ALA A 59 5.14 8.11 -0.61
N ARG A 60 3.97 8.18 -1.27
CA ARG A 60 2.69 8.36 -0.57
C ARG A 60 2.41 7.13 0.30
N CYS A 61 2.09 7.35 1.58
CA CYS A 61 1.68 6.27 2.47
C CYS A 61 0.21 5.90 2.19
N LEU A 62 -0.01 4.66 1.81
CA LEU A 62 -1.33 4.09 1.58
C LEU A 62 -1.86 3.49 2.88
N GLY A 63 -3.17 3.63 3.12
CA GLY A 63 -3.86 2.80 4.09
C GLY A 63 -4.00 1.37 3.58
N ASP A 64 -4.40 0.43 4.44
CA ASP A 64 -4.45 -0.98 4.07
C ASP A 64 -5.42 -1.25 2.90
N GLU A 65 -6.60 -0.63 2.91
CA GLU A 65 -7.59 -0.70 1.82
C GLU A 65 -7.04 -0.10 0.51
N GLU A 66 -6.46 1.10 0.56
CA GLU A 66 -5.86 1.75 -0.61
C GLU A 66 -4.72 0.89 -1.18
N SER A 67 -3.92 0.27 -0.31
CA SER A 67 -2.80 -0.56 -0.71
C SER A 67 -3.28 -1.84 -1.41
N ALA A 68 -4.33 -2.49 -0.90
CA ALA A 68 -4.94 -3.64 -1.53
C ALA A 68 -5.50 -3.30 -2.92
N GLN A 69 -6.18 -2.16 -3.07
CA GLN A 69 -6.69 -1.71 -4.37
C GLN A 69 -5.58 -1.43 -5.37
N VAL A 70 -4.51 -0.74 -4.94
CA VAL A 70 -3.35 -0.46 -5.80
C VAL A 70 -2.65 -1.76 -6.20
N LEU A 71 -2.48 -2.71 -5.28
CA LEU A 71 -1.91 -4.03 -5.59
C LEU A 71 -2.76 -4.80 -6.60
N GLN A 72 -4.09 -4.77 -6.45
CA GLN A 72 -4.99 -5.41 -7.40
C GLN A 72 -4.90 -4.75 -8.79
N GLN A 73 -4.90 -3.43 -8.86
CA GLN A 73 -4.75 -2.70 -10.13
C GLN A 73 -3.40 -3.01 -10.80
N VAL A 74 -2.31 -3.02 -10.03
CA VAL A 74 -1.00 -3.40 -10.53
C VAL A 74 -1.01 -4.84 -11.03
N HIS A 75 -1.65 -5.76 -10.33
CA HIS A 75 -1.81 -7.15 -10.77
C HIS A 75 -2.60 -7.23 -12.10
N GLU A 76 -3.75 -6.59 -12.19
CA GLU A 76 -4.60 -6.58 -13.39
C GLU A 76 -3.91 -5.93 -14.59
N VAL A 77 -3.21 -4.82 -14.40
CA VAL A 77 -2.44 -4.14 -15.45
C VAL A 77 -1.24 -4.99 -15.85
N THR A 78 -0.51 -5.55 -14.89
CA THR A 78 0.65 -6.40 -15.18
C THR A 78 0.19 -7.61 -15.95
N CYS A 79 -0.77 -8.38 -15.43
CA CYS A 79 -1.34 -9.55 -16.10
C CYS A 79 -1.99 -9.20 -17.44
N GLY A 80 -2.73 -8.10 -17.52
CA GLY A 80 -3.38 -7.61 -18.74
C GLY A 80 -2.39 -7.20 -19.83
N LEU A 81 -1.27 -6.55 -19.48
CA LEU A 81 -0.17 -6.29 -20.43
C LEU A 81 0.56 -7.58 -20.84
N THR A 82 0.64 -8.59 -19.97
CA THR A 82 1.25 -9.89 -20.34
C THR A 82 0.36 -10.75 -21.23
N LEU A 83 -0.94 -10.50 -21.31
CA LEU A 83 -1.95 -11.34 -21.98
C LEU A 83 -2.05 -11.13 -23.52
N GLY A 84 -0.91 -11.07 -24.19
CA GLY A 84 -0.81 -11.21 -25.64
C GLY A 84 -0.53 -12.63 -26.14
N LEU A 85 -0.29 -13.63 -25.28
CA LEU A 85 0.16 -14.97 -25.72
C LEU A 85 -0.32 -16.14 -24.83
N THR A 86 -0.79 -17.18 -25.52
CA THR A 86 -0.90 -18.63 -25.25
C THR A 86 -0.91 -19.18 -23.80
N GLN A 87 -1.77 -20.18 -23.59
CA GLN A 87 -2.20 -20.82 -22.34
C GLN A 87 -1.11 -21.16 -21.30
N GLY A 88 0.13 -21.37 -21.72
CA GLY A 88 1.26 -21.67 -20.84
C GLY A 88 1.71 -20.50 -19.96
N ARG A 89 1.63 -19.25 -20.44
CA ARG A 89 2.08 -18.06 -19.68
C ARG A 89 1.12 -17.67 -18.56
N HIS A 90 -0.17 -17.96 -18.72
CA HIS A 90 -1.20 -17.79 -17.71
C HIS A 90 -0.93 -18.65 -16.46
N LEU A 91 -0.45 -19.89 -16.65
CA LEU A 91 -0.17 -20.82 -15.55
C LEU A 91 1.09 -20.44 -14.76
N GLN A 92 2.10 -19.89 -15.42
CA GLN A 92 3.32 -19.42 -14.75
C GLN A 92 3.09 -18.18 -13.87
N CYS A 93 2.19 -17.25 -14.25
CA CYS A 93 1.79 -16.10 -13.41
C CYS A 93 0.92 -16.48 -12.20
N LEU A 94 0.34 -17.68 -12.21
CA LEU A 94 -0.41 -18.28 -11.10
C LEU A 94 0.50 -19.05 -10.12
N GLY A 95 1.83 -19.03 -10.32
CA GLY A 95 2.80 -19.69 -9.43
C GLY A 95 2.96 -21.20 -9.67
N TYR A 96 2.41 -21.74 -10.77
CA TYR A 96 2.57 -23.14 -11.15
C TYR A 96 3.70 -23.29 -12.19
N TYR A 97 4.74 -24.08 -11.89
CA TYR A 97 5.86 -24.37 -12.80
C TYR A 97 6.03 -25.88 -13.00
N TRP A 98 6.20 -26.33 -14.26
CA TRP A 98 6.43 -27.74 -14.59
C TRP A 98 7.35 -27.92 -15.81
N CYS A 99 8.28 -28.89 -15.74
CA CYS A 99 9.41 -29.06 -16.68
C CYS A 99 9.04 -29.54 -18.10
N THR A 100 7.80 -29.91 -18.41
CA THR A 100 7.41 -30.35 -19.77
C THR A 100 7.00 -29.20 -20.70
N MET A 101 7.08 -27.94 -20.25
CA MET A 101 6.92 -26.76 -21.10
C MET A 101 8.17 -26.41 -21.93
N SER A 102 9.02 -27.38 -22.21
CA SER A 102 10.14 -27.26 -23.14
C SER A 102 9.95 -28.23 -24.31
N ARG A 103 9.25 -27.76 -25.34
CA ARG A 103 9.44 -28.23 -26.72
C ARG A 103 9.02 -27.19 -27.72
#